data_AF-A0A959AVD0-F1
#
_entry.id   AF-A0A959AVD0-F1
#
_cell.length_a   1.000
_cell.length_b   1.000
_cell.length_c   1.000
_cell.angle_alpha   90.00
_cell.angle_beta   90.00
_cell.angle_gamma   90.00
#
_symmetry.space_group_name_H-M   'P 1'
#
loop_
_entity.id
_entity.type
_entity.pdbx_description
1 polymer ?
#
loop_
_entity_poly.entity_id
_entity_poly.type
_entity_poly.pdbx_seq_one_letter_code
_entity_poly.pdbx_strand_id
1 'polypeptide(L)'
;MFIYACGGSGDTSAADKPAPKSMIDEPAPDDGKGVGEIKEVSLNNPLKPNMVETGKAIYEMKCAACHKLSGQRVVGPGWKGVTSRRKPEWIMNMTTNVDIMLDKDPAAQALLKECLVRMPNQNLSVGDARDVLEFMYANDGQEVGN
;
A
#
# COMPACT_ATOMS: atom_id res chain seq x y z
N MET A 1 -33.64 -73.50 -21.01
CA MET A 1 -32.40 -74.26 -21.29
C MET A 1 -31.55 -73.42 -22.21
N PHE A 2 -30.52 -72.77 -21.67
CA PHE A 2 -29.19 -72.56 -22.26
C PHE A 2 -28.46 -71.59 -21.32
N ILE A 3 -27.81 -72.23 -20.35
CA ILE A 3 -26.77 -71.69 -19.50
C ILE A 3 -25.51 -71.74 -20.38
N TYR A 4 -24.75 -70.65 -20.48
CA TYR A 4 -23.33 -70.75 -20.82
C TYR A 4 -22.54 -69.62 -20.19
N ALA A 5 -21.35 -70.01 -19.76
CA ALA A 5 -20.51 -69.39 -18.75
C ALA A 5 -19.40 -68.49 -19.34
N CYS A 6 -18.95 -67.59 -18.47
CA CYS A 6 -17.59 -67.05 -18.25
C CYS A 6 -16.48 -67.10 -19.31
N GLY A 7 -15.82 -65.95 -19.41
CA GLY A 7 -14.35 -65.79 -19.56
C GLY A 7 -14.04 -64.44 -20.22
N GLY A 8 -13.25 -63.51 -19.70
CA GLY A 8 -12.42 -63.42 -18.52
C GLY A 8 -11.35 -62.33 -18.79
N SER A 9 -11.14 -61.44 -17.81
CA SER A 9 -9.98 -60.54 -17.60
C SER A 9 -9.84 -59.27 -18.45
N GLY A 10 -9.88 -58.14 -17.74
CA GLY A 10 -9.51 -56.80 -18.23
C GLY A 10 -9.67 -55.75 -17.12
N ASP A 11 -8.82 -55.82 -16.10
CA ASP A 11 -8.60 -54.75 -15.13
C ASP A 11 -8.32 -53.43 -15.85
N THR A 12 -9.13 -52.39 -15.60
CA THR A 12 -8.64 -51.00 -15.60
C THR A 12 -9.50 -50.17 -14.65
N SER A 13 -8.95 -49.91 -13.47
CA SER A 13 -9.33 -48.79 -12.61
C SER A 13 -9.39 -47.51 -13.44
N ALA A 14 -10.59 -46.94 -13.59
CA ALA A 14 -10.74 -45.59 -14.07
C ALA A 14 -10.21 -44.66 -12.97
N ALA A 15 -9.01 -44.13 -13.21
CA ALA A 15 -8.32 -43.20 -12.35
C ALA A 15 -9.14 -41.92 -12.18
N ASP A 16 -9.49 -41.65 -10.92
CA ASP A 16 -9.86 -40.35 -10.39
C ASP A 16 -8.74 -39.35 -10.74
N LYS A 17 -9.01 -38.36 -11.60
CA LYS A 17 -8.10 -37.25 -11.83
C LYS A 17 -8.60 -36.05 -11.04
N PRO A 18 -7.82 -35.52 -10.07
CA PRO A 18 -8.17 -34.28 -9.41
C PRO A 18 -8.10 -33.11 -10.41
N ALA A 19 -9.10 -32.23 -10.35
CA ALA A 19 -9.10 -30.95 -11.06
C ALA A 19 -7.87 -30.11 -10.67
N PRO A 20 -7.32 -29.28 -11.58
CA PRO A 20 -6.17 -28.45 -11.27
C PRO A 20 -6.54 -27.41 -10.20
N LYS A 21 -5.78 -27.40 -9.10
CA LYS A 21 -5.86 -26.34 -8.09
C LYS A 21 -5.43 -25.03 -8.75
N SER A 22 -6.32 -24.03 -8.70
CA SER A 22 -6.02 -22.65 -9.04
C SER A 22 -4.76 -22.21 -8.29
N MET A 23 -3.69 -21.89 -9.03
CA MET A 23 -2.47 -21.27 -8.49
C MET A 23 -2.62 -19.74 -8.51
N ILE A 24 -3.71 -19.24 -7.95
CA ILE A 24 -3.78 -17.84 -7.55
C ILE A 24 -3.53 -17.88 -6.06
N ASP A 25 -2.32 -17.52 -5.64
CA ASP A 25 -2.06 -17.23 -4.24
C ASP A 25 -3.13 -16.23 -3.81
N GLU A 26 -3.95 -16.62 -2.82
CA GLU A 26 -4.86 -15.67 -2.21
C GLU A 26 -4.02 -14.49 -1.70
N PRO A 27 -4.43 -13.24 -1.99
CA PRO A 27 -3.67 -12.09 -1.54
C PRO A 27 -3.48 -12.20 -0.04
N ALA A 28 -2.22 -12.13 0.41
CA ALA A 28 -1.90 -12.13 1.82
C ALA A 28 -2.77 -11.09 2.54
N PRO A 29 -3.24 -11.37 3.77
CA PRO A 29 -4.04 -10.43 4.54
C PRO A 29 -3.37 -9.05 4.57
N ASP A 30 -4.13 -8.00 4.23
CA ASP A 30 -3.64 -6.61 4.27
C ASP A 30 -3.33 -6.24 5.72
N ASP A 31 -2.04 -6.18 6.05
CA ASP A 31 -1.53 -5.79 7.36
C ASP A 31 -1.58 -4.27 7.58
N GLY A 32 -2.08 -3.51 6.60
CA GLY A 32 -2.20 -2.05 6.60
C GLY A 32 -0.87 -1.32 6.45
N LYS A 33 0.25 -2.02 6.19
CA LYS A 33 1.57 -1.43 5.93
C LYS A 33 1.82 -1.17 4.44
N GLY A 34 0.92 -1.67 3.59
CA GLY A 34 0.99 -1.55 2.14
C GLY A 34 2.04 -2.44 1.49
N VAL A 35 2.26 -2.22 0.20
CA VAL A 35 3.11 -3.06 -0.65
C VAL A 35 4.48 -2.41 -0.88
N GLY A 36 5.48 -2.85 -0.12
CA GLY A 36 6.86 -2.43 -0.31
C GLY A 36 7.84 -3.04 0.70
N GLU A 37 9.10 -2.61 0.61
CA GLU A 37 10.22 -3.10 1.42
C GLU A 37 10.19 -2.56 2.86
N ILE A 38 9.46 -1.48 3.12
CA ILE A 38 9.40 -0.84 4.43
C ILE A 38 8.38 -1.60 5.27
N LYS A 39 8.90 -2.45 6.17
CA LYS A 39 8.10 -3.30 7.05
C LYS A 39 7.97 -2.78 8.47
N GLU A 40 8.88 -1.91 8.90
CA GLU A 40 8.89 -1.32 10.24
C GLU A 40 9.43 0.11 10.15
N VAL A 41 8.85 1.03 10.92
CA VAL A 41 9.33 2.42 11.02
C VAL A 41 9.50 2.82 12.48
N SER A 42 10.70 3.26 12.84
CA SER A 42 10.96 3.89 14.14
C SER A 42 10.55 5.36 14.13
N LEU A 43 9.64 5.72 15.04
CA LEU A 43 9.14 7.08 15.23
C LEU A 43 9.92 7.78 16.35
N ASN A 44 10.17 9.09 16.19
CA ASN A 44 10.77 9.87 17.26
C ASN A 44 9.67 10.39 18.19
N ASN A 45 9.93 10.36 19.50
CA ASN A 45 9.12 11.03 20.49
C ASN A 45 10.06 11.61 21.58
N PRO A 46 10.22 12.95 21.67
CA PRO A 46 9.57 13.97 20.85
C PRO A 46 10.02 13.95 19.38
N LEU A 47 9.25 14.59 18.49
CA LEU A 47 9.64 14.80 17.10
C LEU A 47 10.95 15.59 17.02
N LYS A 48 11.79 15.28 16.03
CA LYS A 48 13.08 15.94 15.81
C LYS A 48 12.92 17.20 14.95
N PRO A 49 13.23 18.40 15.47
CA PRO A 49 12.99 19.65 14.76
C PRO A 49 13.68 19.73 13.38
N ASN A 50 14.91 19.24 13.27
CA ASN A 50 15.65 19.24 12.01
C ASN A 50 15.01 18.33 10.94
N MET A 51 14.43 17.20 11.34
CA MET A 51 13.73 16.30 10.41
C MET A 51 12.40 16.91 9.96
N VAL A 52 11.68 17.58 10.86
CA VAL A 52 10.46 18.33 10.54
C VAL A 52 10.77 19.44 9.53
N GLU A 53 11.84 20.20 9.74
CA GLU A 53 12.25 21.28 8.83
C GLU A 53 12.64 20.74 7.44
N THR A 54 13.46 19.69 7.37
CA THR A 54 13.82 19.03 6.11
C THR A 54 12.59 18.47 5.39
N GLY A 55 11.71 17.78 6.13
CA GLY A 55 10.48 17.21 5.60
C GLY A 55 9.53 18.28 5.04
N LYS A 56 9.45 19.43 5.71
CA LYS A 56 8.69 20.59 5.22
C LYS A 56 9.27 21.14 3.93
N ALA A 57 10.58 21.32 3.85
CA ALA A 57 11.23 21.79 2.62
C ALA A 57 10.98 20.83 1.44
N ILE A 58 11.05 19.51 1.68
CA ILE A 58 10.71 18.50 0.67
C ILE A 58 9.24 18.61 0.25
N TYR A 59 8.32 18.75 1.21
CA TYR A 59 6.90 18.93 0.92
C TYR A 59 6.67 20.15 0.00
N GLU A 60 7.28 21.28 0.33
CA GLU A 60 7.15 22.52 -0.46
C GLU A 60 7.65 22.34 -1.90
N MET A 61 8.76 21.63 -2.09
CA MET A 61 9.35 21.41 -3.42
C MET A 61 8.64 20.33 -4.24
N LYS A 62 8.18 19.24 -3.61
CA LYS A 62 7.75 18.02 -4.33
C LYS A 62 6.28 17.65 -4.16
N CYS A 63 5.59 18.18 -3.15
CA CYS A 63 4.26 17.70 -2.76
C CYS A 63 3.18 18.81 -2.79
N ALA A 64 3.54 20.05 -2.47
CA ALA A 64 2.62 21.16 -2.25
C ALA A 64 1.80 21.58 -3.49
N ALA A 65 2.30 21.25 -4.69
CA ALA A 65 1.56 21.46 -5.94
C ALA A 65 0.29 20.59 -6.02
N CYS A 66 0.29 19.42 -5.37
CA CYS A 66 -0.80 18.43 -5.48
C CYS A 66 -1.56 18.20 -4.16
N HIS A 67 -0.86 18.29 -3.03
CA HIS A 67 -1.41 18.01 -1.70
C HIS A 67 -1.44 19.27 -0.85
N LYS A 68 -2.52 19.46 -0.09
CA LYS A 68 -2.61 20.50 0.93
C LYS A 68 -2.36 19.91 2.32
N LEU A 69 -1.82 20.74 3.21
CA LEU A 69 -1.65 20.42 4.62
C LEU A 69 -2.99 20.23 5.37
N SER A 70 -4.04 20.88 4.86
CA SER A 70 -5.42 20.71 5.34
C SER A 70 -6.05 19.40 4.84
N GLY A 71 -7.34 19.20 5.12
CA GLY A 71 -8.11 18.09 4.54
C GLY A 71 -8.56 18.34 3.10
N GLN A 72 -8.27 19.52 2.52
CA GLN A 72 -8.73 19.87 1.18
C GLN A 72 -8.01 19.06 0.11
N ARG A 73 -8.78 18.42 -0.76
CA ARG A 73 -8.28 17.79 -1.99
C ARG A 73 -8.10 18.84 -3.08
N VAL A 74 -6.96 18.79 -3.79
CA VAL A 74 -6.71 19.61 -4.99
C VAL A 74 -6.42 18.70 -6.18
N VAL A 75 -5.27 18.04 -6.18
CA VAL A 75 -4.97 16.94 -7.10
C VAL A 75 -4.95 15.64 -6.30
N GLY A 76 -4.10 15.58 -5.28
CA GLY A 76 -4.08 14.51 -4.30
C GLY A 76 -4.93 14.82 -3.06
N PRO A 77 -5.16 13.82 -2.18
CA PRO A 77 -5.85 14.02 -0.91
C PRO A 77 -5.06 14.95 0.03
N GLY A 78 -5.76 15.71 0.86
CA GLY A 78 -5.15 16.53 1.90
C GLY A 78 -4.46 15.70 3.01
N TRP A 79 -3.44 16.26 3.63
CA TRP A 79 -2.59 15.59 4.62
C TRP A 79 -3.17 15.60 6.04
N LYS A 80 -4.10 16.50 6.37
CA LYS A 80 -4.68 16.57 7.73
C LYS A 80 -5.16 15.20 8.21
N GLY A 81 -4.61 14.72 9.32
CA GLY A 81 -4.91 13.46 9.98
C GLY A 81 -4.41 12.20 9.26
N VAL A 82 -3.53 12.32 8.26
CA VAL A 82 -3.01 11.16 7.51
C VAL A 82 -2.29 10.18 8.43
N THR A 83 -1.57 10.66 9.44
CA THR A 83 -0.82 9.84 10.40
C THR A 83 -1.72 9.10 11.39
N SER A 84 -2.98 9.51 11.50
CA SER A 84 -4.02 8.77 12.24
C SER A 84 -4.76 7.75 11.36
N ARG A 85 -4.82 7.98 10.05
CA ARG A 85 -5.51 7.10 9.09
C ARG A 85 -4.64 5.99 8.53
N ARG A 86 -3.32 6.18 8.48
CA ARG A 86 -2.36 5.28 7.82
C ARG A 86 -1.21 4.97 8.76
N LYS A 87 -0.75 3.72 8.71
CA LYS A 87 0.48 3.31 9.39
C LYS A 87 1.69 4.04 8.79
N PRO A 88 2.74 4.30 9.58
CA PRO A 88 3.94 4.96 9.07
C PRO A 88 4.59 4.19 7.92
N GLU A 89 4.58 2.85 7.96
CA GLU A 89 5.07 1.99 6.87
C GLU A 89 4.31 2.24 5.57
N TRP A 90 2.98 2.36 5.64
CA TRP A 90 2.15 2.60 4.46
C TRP A 90 2.47 3.95 3.83
N ILE A 91 2.59 5.00 4.65
CA ILE A 91 2.96 6.35 4.17
C ILE A 91 4.33 6.31 3.49
N MET A 92 5.30 5.64 4.12
CA MET A 92 6.65 5.50 3.59
C MET A 92 6.67 4.72 2.27
N ASN A 93 6.00 3.56 2.19
CA ASN A 93 5.89 2.76 0.97
C ASN A 93 5.16 3.53 -0.14
N MET A 94 4.08 4.25 0.19
CA MET A 94 3.39 5.12 -0.76
C MET A 94 4.31 6.21 -1.31
N THR A 95 5.20 6.75 -0.50
CA THR A 95 6.09 7.86 -0.87
C THR A 95 7.28 7.40 -1.72
N THR A 96 7.83 6.22 -1.44
CA THR A 96 9.06 5.71 -2.10
C THR A 96 8.79 4.73 -3.24
N ASN A 97 7.61 4.10 -3.28
CA ASN A 97 7.26 3.02 -4.20
C ASN A 97 5.88 3.24 -4.83
N VAL A 98 5.62 4.46 -5.28
CA VAL A 98 4.30 4.93 -5.73
C VAL A 98 3.65 4.01 -6.76
N ASP A 99 4.40 3.55 -7.77
CA ASP A 99 3.81 2.77 -8.86
C ASP A 99 3.28 1.42 -8.40
N ILE A 100 4.07 0.68 -7.62
CA ILE A 100 3.65 -0.62 -7.08
C ILE A 100 2.49 -0.45 -6.10
N MET A 101 2.51 0.60 -5.27
CA MET A 101 1.41 0.91 -4.37
C MET A 101 0.12 1.15 -5.16
N LEU A 102 0.14 2.03 -6.17
CA LEU A 102 -1.03 2.31 -7.00
C LEU A 102 -1.51 1.09 -7.81
N ASP A 103 -0.62 0.16 -8.14
CA ASP A 103 -0.96 -1.04 -8.90
C ASP A 103 -1.49 -2.17 -8.02
N LYS A 104 -1.06 -2.28 -6.76
CA LYS A 104 -1.29 -3.48 -5.93
C LYS A 104 -1.93 -3.22 -4.56
N ASP A 105 -1.73 -2.04 -3.97
CA ASP A 105 -2.29 -1.73 -2.66
C ASP A 105 -3.77 -1.30 -2.79
N PRO A 106 -4.72 -2.03 -2.17
CA PRO A 106 -6.15 -1.74 -2.34
C PRO A 106 -6.53 -0.33 -1.89
N ALA A 107 -5.87 0.20 -0.84
CA ALA A 107 -6.13 1.54 -0.34
C ALA A 107 -5.61 2.63 -1.28
N ALA A 108 -4.43 2.46 -1.87
CA ALA A 108 -3.88 3.36 -2.87
C ALA A 108 -4.71 3.33 -4.17
N GLN A 109 -5.19 2.15 -4.58
CA GLN A 109 -6.11 2.01 -5.71
C GLN A 109 -7.45 2.71 -5.47
N ALA A 110 -7.99 2.64 -4.25
CA ALA A 110 -9.20 3.38 -3.88
C ALA A 110 -8.98 4.89 -4.00
N LEU A 111 -7.86 5.39 -3.47
CA LEU A 111 -7.49 6.81 -3.60
C LEU A 111 -7.29 7.23 -5.06
N LEU A 112 -6.73 6.36 -5.90
CA LEU A 112 -6.57 6.64 -7.33
C LEU A 112 -7.92 6.80 -8.03
N LYS A 113 -8.90 5.95 -7.71
CA LYS A 113 -10.27 6.07 -8.23
C LYS A 113 -10.95 7.37 -7.80
N GLU A 114 -10.62 7.87 -6.60
CA GLU A 114 -11.16 9.14 -6.12
C GLU A 114 -10.48 10.36 -6.75
N CYS A 115 -9.16 10.30 -6.93
CA CYS A 115 -8.36 11.44 -7.39
C CYS A 115 -8.26 11.52 -8.92
N LEU A 116 -8.50 10.40 -9.63
CA LEU A 116 -8.47 10.26 -11.09
C LEU A 116 -7.12 10.62 -11.75
N VAL A 117 -6.11 10.95 -10.95
CA VAL A 117 -4.76 11.31 -11.39
C VAL A 117 -3.78 10.41 -10.67
N ARG A 118 -2.92 9.74 -11.45
CA ARG A 118 -1.85 8.90 -10.91
C ARG A 118 -0.79 9.78 -10.27
N MET A 119 -0.50 9.57 -8.98
CA MET A 119 0.62 10.25 -8.32
C MET A 119 1.93 9.80 -8.99
N PRO A 120 2.81 10.72 -9.42
CA PRO A 120 4.11 10.35 -9.97
C PRO A 120 5.11 10.04 -8.86
N ASN A 121 6.05 9.12 -9.13
CA ASN A 121 7.18 8.87 -8.23
C ASN A 121 8.05 10.13 -8.11
N GLN A 122 8.24 10.61 -6.87
CA GLN A 122 9.03 11.81 -6.56
C GLN A 122 10.53 11.52 -6.39
N ASN A 123 10.94 10.26 -6.59
CA ASN A 123 12.30 9.75 -6.43
C ASN A 123 12.90 10.14 -5.07
N LEU A 124 12.11 9.96 -4.01
CA LEU A 124 12.54 10.20 -2.64
C LEU A 124 13.33 9.01 -2.13
N SER A 125 14.46 9.28 -1.47
CA SER A 125 15.16 8.24 -0.71
C SER A 125 14.34 7.85 0.52
N VAL A 126 14.68 6.72 1.14
CA VAL A 126 14.07 6.32 2.43
C VAL A 126 14.32 7.36 3.51
N GLY A 127 15.49 8.02 3.52
CA GLY A 127 15.80 9.10 4.45
C GLY A 127 14.89 10.31 4.26
N ASP A 128 14.77 10.79 3.01
CA ASP A 128 13.90 11.92 2.68
C ASP A 128 12.43 11.63 3.01
N ALA A 129 11.96 10.41 2.69
CA ALA A 129 10.62 9.98 3.04
C ALA A 129 10.41 9.96 4.56
N ARG A 130 11.44 9.59 5.33
CA ARG A 130 11.35 9.59 6.80
C ARG A 130 11.29 11.01 7.36
N ASP A 131 12.00 11.97 6.78
CA ASP A 131 11.90 13.38 7.16
C ASP A 131 10.51 13.93 6.82
N VAL A 132 9.96 13.61 5.63
CA VAL A 132 8.58 13.96 5.24
C VAL A 132 7.55 13.37 6.21
N LEU A 133 7.71 12.10 6.60
CA LEU A 133 6.84 11.47 7.60
C LEU A 133 6.89 12.22 8.94
N GLU A 134 8.08 12.63 9.40
CA GLU A 134 8.22 13.43 10.63
C GLU A 134 7.43 14.74 10.52
N PHE A 135 7.51 15.40 9.37
CA PHE A 135 6.75 16.61 9.10
C PHE A 135 5.23 16.35 9.04
N MET A 136 4.77 15.23 8.49
CA MET A 136 3.35 14.84 8.52
C MET A 136 2.83 14.68 9.96
N TYR A 137 3.61 14.08 10.87
CA TYR A 137 3.25 14.02 12.29
C TYR A 137 3.19 15.40 12.93
N ALA A 138 4.14 16.28 12.62
CA ALA A 138 4.10 17.66 13.08
C ALA A 138 2.86 18.40 12.55
N ASN A 139 2.51 18.22 11.28
CA ASN A 139 1.30 18.80 10.67
C ASN A 139 0.01 18.31 11.33
N ASP A 140 -0.06 17.04 11.70
CA ASP A 140 -1.26 16.48 12.31
C ASP A 140 -1.37 16.78 13.81
N GLY A 141 -0.23 17.01 14.48
CA GLY A 141 -0.17 17.45 15.88
C GLY A 141 -0.31 18.95 16.08
N GLN A 142 -0.15 19.75 15.02
CA GLN A 142 -0.50 21.17 15.00
C GLN A 142 -1.91 21.29 14.42
N GLU A 143 -2.87 21.83 15.15
CA GLU A 143 -4.18 22.14 14.58
C GLU A 143 -4.03 23.24 13.52
N VAL A 144 -3.74 22.88 12.27
CA VAL A 144 -3.59 23.86 11.19
C VAL A 144 -4.99 24.38 10.82
N GLY A 145 -5.30 25.58 11.31
CA GLY A 145 -6.47 26.38 10.94
C GLY A 145 -7.55 26.48 12.01
N ASN A 146 -7.36 27.41 12.95
CA ASN A 146 -8.46 28.29 13.38
C ASN A 146 -8.62 29.41 12.35
#